data_AF-W5SYB4-F1
#
_entry.id   AF-W5SYB4-F1
#
_cell.length_a   1.000
_cell.length_b   1.000
_cell.length_c   1.000
_cell.angle_alpha   90.00
_cell.angle_beta   90.00
_cell.angle_gamma   90.00
#
_symmetry.space_group_name_H-M   'P 1'
#
loop_
_entity.id
_entity.type
_entity.pdbx_description
1 polymer ?
#
loop_
_entity_poly.entity_id
_entity_poly.type
_entity_poly.pdbx_seq_one_letter_code
_entity_poly.pdbx_strand_id
1 'polypeptide(L)'
;MKLSTAKLSVDILNNFTEIIKSNHHGKNTATYINIFTKVVNYFYVLYEASIYQIEGREAIKLLREIEEILRINIEIIENADDHDELTKYTSQLRAKRNKIMSTYIKMLKEA
;
A
#
# COMPACT_ATOMS: atom_id res chain seq x y z
N MET A 1 1.66 9.99 13.82
CA MET A 1 1.79 10.62 12.49
C MET A 1 0.71 11.69 12.38
N LYS A 2 1.03 12.89 11.89
CA LYS A 2 0.01 13.91 11.64
C LYS A 2 -0.81 13.52 10.40
N LEU A 3 -2.07 13.94 10.32
CA LEU A 3 -2.94 13.67 9.15
C LEU A 3 -2.30 14.13 7.84
N SER A 4 -1.62 15.28 7.82
CA SER A 4 -0.90 15.78 6.64
C SER A 4 0.20 14.83 6.16
N THR A 5 0.94 14.22 7.09
CA THR A 5 1.96 13.21 6.75
C THR A 5 1.34 11.93 6.19
N ALA A 6 0.18 11.53 6.73
CA ALA A 6 -0.56 10.37 6.22
C ALA A 6 -1.04 10.61 4.78
N LYS A 7 -1.61 11.79 4.50
CA LYS A 7 -2.06 12.19 3.16
C LYS A 7 -0.90 12.23 2.15
N LEU A 8 0.24 12.83 2.53
CA LEU A 8 1.45 12.80 1.71
C LEU A 8 1.92 11.37 1.42
N SER A 9 1.80 10.46 2.38
CA SER A 9 2.19 9.05 2.19
C SER A 9 1.30 8.38 1.14
N VAL A 10 -0.01 8.65 1.18
CA VAL A 10 -0.96 8.18 0.14
C VAL A 10 -0.61 8.76 -1.23
N ASP A 11 -0.31 10.05 -1.31
CA ASP A 11 0.09 10.71 -2.57
C ASP A 11 1.35 10.07 -3.17
N ILE A 12 2.36 9.80 -2.33
CA ILE A 12 3.58 9.11 -2.76
C ILE A 12 3.25 7.72 -3.30
N LEU A 13 2.42 6.94 -2.59
CA LEU A 13 2.04 5.59 -3.03
C LEU A 13 1.23 5.62 -4.34
N ASN A 14 0.35 6.60 -4.52
CA ASN A 14 -0.36 6.81 -5.78
C ASN A 14 0.61 7.13 -6.92
N ASN A 15 1.58 8.01 -6.70
CA ASN A 15 2.60 8.32 -7.72
C ASN A 15 3.40 7.09 -8.14
N PHE A 16 3.77 6.22 -7.20
CA PHE A 16 4.38 4.92 -7.52
C PHE A 16 3.44 4.08 -8.39
N THR A 17 2.17 3.97 -8.00
CA THR A 17 1.16 3.20 -8.73
C THR A 17 1.03 3.67 -10.18
N GLU A 18 1.02 4.99 -10.40
CA GLU A 18 0.98 5.55 -11.77
C GLU A 18 2.26 5.29 -12.56
N ILE A 19 3.44 5.31 -11.92
CA ILE A 19 4.72 4.95 -12.58
C ILE A 19 4.69 3.53 -13.13
N ILE A 20 4.18 2.55 -12.37
CA ILE A 20 4.13 1.17 -12.87
C ILE A 20 3.03 0.96 -13.90
N LYS A 21 1.87 1.63 -13.80
CA LYS A 21 0.84 1.60 -14.84
C LYS A 21 1.35 2.14 -16.18
N SER A 22 2.14 3.20 -16.13
CA SER A 22 2.66 3.89 -17.33
C SER A 22 3.75 3.09 -18.05
N ASN A 23 4.48 2.26 -17.32
CA ASN A 23 5.57 1.43 -17.84
C ASN A 23 5.06 0.01 -18.07
N HIS A 24 4.37 -0.21 -19.21
CA HIS A 24 3.89 -1.52 -19.65
C HIS A 24 4.88 -2.66 -19.36
N HIS A 25 4.65 -3.42 -18.28
CA HIS A 25 5.26 -4.70 -17.86
C HIS A 25 6.68 -4.98 -18.38
N GLY A 26 7.58 -3.99 -18.32
CA GLY A 26 8.90 -4.05 -18.95
C GLY A 26 10.00 -4.58 -18.03
N LYS A 27 11.24 -4.67 -18.55
CA LYS A 27 12.47 -5.18 -17.89
C LYS A 27 12.84 -4.60 -16.50
N ASN A 28 12.07 -3.66 -15.95
CA ASN A 28 12.35 -2.98 -14.70
C ASN A 28 11.30 -3.21 -13.59
N THR A 29 10.33 -4.10 -13.80
CA THR A 29 9.28 -4.42 -12.81
C THR A 29 9.88 -4.84 -11.47
N ALA A 30 10.87 -5.74 -11.45
CA ALA A 30 11.57 -6.12 -10.23
C ALA A 30 12.21 -4.95 -9.46
N THR A 31 12.81 -3.99 -10.16
CA THR A 31 13.41 -2.80 -9.51
C THR A 31 12.32 -1.90 -8.91
N TYR A 32 11.24 -1.66 -9.65
CA TYR A 32 10.08 -0.94 -9.15
C TYR A 32 9.54 -1.60 -7.88
N ILE A 33 9.29 -2.91 -7.92
CA ILE A 33 8.67 -3.65 -6.81
C ILE A 33 9.54 -3.60 -5.56
N ASN A 34 10.84 -3.73 -5.71
CA ASN A 34 11.77 -3.63 -4.60
C ASN A 34 11.70 -2.26 -3.91
N ILE A 35 11.67 -1.18 -4.70
CA ILE A 35 11.56 0.19 -4.17
C ILE A 35 10.17 0.39 -3.55
N PHE A 36 9.10 0.06 -4.26
CA PHE A 36 7.72 0.18 -3.80
C PHE A 36 7.52 -0.56 -2.47
N THR A 37 8.02 -1.80 -2.36
CA THR A 37 7.90 -2.59 -1.13
C THR A 37 8.63 -1.93 0.04
N LYS A 38 9.80 -1.31 -0.18
CA LYS A 38 10.51 -0.54 0.87
C LYS A 38 9.71 0.68 1.32
N VAL A 39 9.13 1.41 0.36
CA VAL A 39 8.29 2.58 0.63
C VAL A 39 7.04 2.17 1.42
N VAL A 40 6.34 1.13 0.98
CA VAL A 40 5.20 0.55 1.71
C VAL A 40 5.62 0.09 3.10
N ASN A 41 6.75 -0.59 3.26
CA ASN A 41 7.25 -1.02 4.58
C ASN A 41 7.44 0.17 5.52
N TYR A 42 8.06 1.24 5.05
CA TYR A 42 8.29 2.44 5.84
C TYR A 42 6.96 3.08 6.27
N PHE A 43 6.04 3.31 5.33
CA PHE A 43 4.74 3.90 5.65
C PHE A 43 3.89 3.02 6.55
N TYR A 44 3.99 1.70 6.37
CA TYR A 44 3.26 0.74 7.18
C TYR A 44 3.64 0.86 8.66
N VAL A 45 4.93 0.96 8.98
CA VAL A 45 5.40 1.16 10.36
C VAL A 45 4.86 2.46 10.96
N LEU A 46 4.86 3.55 10.18
CA LEU A 46 4.33 4.84 10.63
C LEU A 46 2.82 4.79 10.88
N TYR A 47 2.09 4.14 9.97
CA TYR A 47 0.67 3.89 10.08
C TYR A 47 0.33 3.10 11.35
N GLU A 48 0.99 1.96 11.59
CA GLU A 48 0.71 1.10 12.74
C GLU A 48 0.92 1.84 14.07
N ALA A 49 1.97 2.65 14.14
CA ALA A 49 2.30 3.40 15.34
C ALA A 49 1.30 4.51 15.66
N SER A 50 0.41 4.90 14.73
CA SER A 50 -0.32 6.16 14.91
C SER A 50 -1.69 6.31 14.27
N ILE A 51 -2.23 5.29 13.60
CA ILE A 51 -3.57 5.38 13.01
C ILE A 51 -4.66 5.71 14.02
N TYR A 52 -4.57 5.18 15.25
CA TYR A 52 -5.51 5.44 16.34
C TYR A 52 -5.41 6.85 16.93
N GLN A 53 -4.38 7.62 16.56
CA GLN A 53 -4.23 9.03 16.96
C GLN A 53 -4.87 9.98 15.93
N ILE A 54 -5.28 9.47 14.77
CA ILE A 54 -5.98 10.22 13.73
C ILE A 54 -7.49 10.13 14.02
N GLU A 55 -8.23 11.20 13.73
CA GLU A 55 -9.70 11.20 13.83
C GLU A 55 -10.28 10.01 13.07
N GLY A 56 -11.16 9.24 13.73
CA GLY A 56 -11.62 7.94 13.23
C GLY A 56 -12.15 7.97 11.80
N ARG A 57 -12.91 9.01 11.44
CA ARG A 57 -13.43 9.19 10.07
C ARG A 57 -12.33 9.36 9.03
N GLU A 58 -11.30 10.13 9.33
CA GLU A 58 -10.16 10.34 8.42
C GLU A 58 -9.26 9.10 8.40
N ALA A 59 -9.08 8.42 9.52
CA ALA A 59 -8.35 7.15 9.60
C ALA A 59 -9.00 6.07 8.71
N ILE A 60 -10.33 5.94 8.76
CA ILE A 60 -11.10 5.00 7.93
C ILE A 60 -10.92 5.29 6.43
N LYS A 61 -10.94 6.57 6.01
CA LYS A 61 -10.68 6.95 4.62
C LYS A 61 -9.26 6.57 4.17
N LEU A 62 -8.26 6.93 4.97
CA LEU A 62 -6.86 6.61 4.68
C LEU A 62 -6.64 5.10 4.56
N LEU A 63 -7.21 4.33 5.48
CA LEU A 63 -7.14 2.87 5.48
C LEU A 63 -7.68 2.27 4.19
N ARG A 64 -8.85 2.75 3.73
CA ARG A 64 -9.46 2.32 2.48
C ARG A 64 -8.59 2.69 1.27
N GLU A 65 -8.06 3.90 1.23
CA GLU A 65 -7.19 4.35 0.13
C GLU A 65 -5.90 3.53 0.04
N ILE A 66 -5.24 3.26 1.18
CA ILE A 66 -4.03 2.44 1.20
C ILE A 66 -4.33 0.99 0.80
N GLU A 67 -5.46 0.43 1.24
CA GLU A 67 -5.90 -0.93 0.84
C GLU A 67 -6.06 -1.03 -0.69
N GLU A 68 -6.76 -0.07 -1.28
CA GLU A 68 -7.00 0.01 -2.73
C GLU A 68 -5.68 0.09 -3.52
N ILE A 69 -4.77 0.96 -3.10
CA ILE A 69 -3.43 1.10 -3.69
C ILE A 69 -2.68 -0.22 -3.67
N LEU A 70 -2.67 -0.90 -2.51
CA LEU A 70 -1.97 -2.17 -2.38
C LEU A 70 -2.62 -3.23 -3.28
N ARG A 71 -3.95 -3.25 -3.40
CA ARG A 71 -4.66 -4.17 -4.30
C ARG A 71 -4.25 -3.96 -5.75
N ILE A 72 -4.27 -2.71 -6.24
CA ILE A 72 -3.88 -2.37 -7.61
C ILE A 72 -2.43 -2.76 -7.88
N ASN A 73 -1.50 -2.43 -6.97
CA ASN A 73 -0.10 -2.80 -7.17
C ASN A 73 0.11 -4.31 -7.16
N ILE A 74 -0.57 -5.05 -6.29
CA ILE A 74 -0.51 -6.52 -6.26
C ILE A 74 -0.98 -7.08 -7.62
N GLU A 75 -2.09 -6.59 -8.15
CA GLU A 75 -2.63 -7.02 -9.45
C GLU A 75 -1.66 -6.73 -10.60
N ILE A 76 -1.04 -5.55 -10.62
CA ILE A 76 -0.06 -5.19 -11.67
C ILE A 76 1.15 -6.13 -11.61
N ILE A 77 1.62 -6.48 -10.41
CA ILE A 77 2.76 -7.38 -10.20
C ILE A 77 2.42 -8.83 -10.57
N GLU A 78 1.18 -9.25 -10.31
CA GLU A 78 0.69 -10.59 -10.67
C GLU A 78 0.56 -10.80 -12.17
N ASN A 79 0.35 -9.73 -12.92
CA ASN A 79 0.27 -9.75 -14.38
C ASN A 79 1.60 -9.41 -15.06
N ALA A 80 2.72 -9.31 -14.33
CA ALA A 80 4.03 -9.04 -14.91
C ALA A 80 4.71 -10.33 -15.41
N ASP A 81 5.50 -10.21 -16.49
CA ASP A 81 6.20 -11.34 -17.12
C ASP A 81 7.16 -12.07 -16.16
N ASP A 82 7.71 -11.36 -15.17
CA ASP A 82 8.65 -11.86 -14.16
C ASP A 82 7.97 -12.28 -12.84
N HIS A 83 6.65 -12.54 -12.84
CA HIS A 83 5.87 -12.78 -11.62
C HIS A 83 6.46 -13.84 -10.66
N ASP A 84 6.97 -14.96 -11.18
CA ASP A 84 7.50 -16.05 -10.36
C ASP A 84 8.62 -15.57 -9.43
N GLU A 85 9.50 -14.68 -9.93
CA GLU A 85 10.58 -14.06 -9.17
C GLU A 85 10.06 -13.03 -8.14
N LEU A 86 8.83 -12.56 -8.33
CA LEU A 86 8.19 -11.48 -7.57
C LEU A 86 7.21 -11.99 -6.50
N THR A 87 6.94 -13.29 -6.47
CA THR A 87 6.03 -13.97 -5.54
C THR A 87 6.26 -13.61 -4.06
N LYS A 88 7.53 -13.42 -3.67
CA LYS A 88 7.88 -13.01 -2.31
C LYS A 88 7.35 -11.61 -1.99
N TYR A 89 7.43 -10.68 -2.94
CA TYR A 89 6.98 -9.30 -2.75
C TYR A 89 5.45 -9.21 -2.74
N THR A 90 4.76 -9.89 -3.66
CA THR A 90 3.28 -9.94 -3.66
C THR A 90 2.75 -10.54 -2.36
N SER A 91 3.39 -11.58 -1.83
CA SER A 91 3.04 -12.18 -0.54
C SER A 91 3.16 -11.19 0.62
N GLN A 92 4.24 -10.40 0.66
CA GLN A 92 4.43 -9.36 1.68
C GLN A 92 3.38 -8.24 1.57
N LEU A 93 3.08 -7.79 0.36
CA LEU A 93 2.08 -6.76 0.12
C LEU A 93 0.67 -7.26 0.51
N ARG A 94 0.32 -8.50 0.16
CA ARG A 94 -0.95 -9.14 0.56
C ARG A 94 -1.09 -9.21 2.08
N ALA A 95 -0.03 -9.60 2.79
CA ALA A 95 -0.06 -9.65 4.26
C ALA A 95 -0.34 -8.27 4.88
N LYS A 96 0.28 -7.21 4.35
CA LYS A 96 0.04 -5.84 4.80
C LYS A 96 -1.36 -5.35 4.49
N ARG A 97 -1.83 -5.56 3.25
CA ARG A 97 -3.20 -5.24 2.83
C ARG A 97 -4.22 -5.91 3.74
N ASN A 98 -4.05 -7.21 4.03
CA ASN A 98 -4.96 -7.94 4.92
C ASN A 98 -4.99 -7.35 6.33
N LYS A 99 -3.84 -6.93 6.86
CA LYS A 99 -3.78 -6.32 8.18
C LYS A 99 -4.38 -4.90 8.20
N ILE A 100 -4.17 -4.10 7.15
CA ILE A 100 -4.87 -2.82 6.96
C ILE A 100 -6.37 -3.03 6.93
N MET A 101 -6.85 -4.01 6.16
CA MET A 101 -8.27 -4.33 6.07
C MET A 101 -8.85 -4.81 7.41
N SER A 102 -8.09 -5.59 8.18
CA SER A 102 -8.50 -5.99 9.53
C SER A 102 -8.65 -4.78 10.46
N THR A 103 -7.71 -3.84 10.45
CA THR A 103 -7.82 -2.61 11.23
C THR A 103 -8.98 -1.73 10.76
N TYR A 104 -9.18 -1.60 9.44
CA TYR A 104 -10.32 -0.90 8.85
C TYR A 104 -11.66 -1.45 9.35
N ILE A 105 -11.85 -2.77 9.29
CA ILE A 105 -13.07 -3.42 9.77
C ILE A 105 -13.26 -3.18 11.28
N LYS A 106 -12.18 -3.22 12.06
CA LYS A 106 -12.25 -2.93 13.50
C LYS A 106 -12.71 -1.50 13.76
N MET A 107 -12.09 -0.51 13.11
CA MET A 107 -12.45 0.90 13.29
C MET A 107 -13.87 1.20 12.81
N LEU A 108 -14.36 0.53 11.76
CA LEU A 108 -15.76 0.64 11.33
C LEU A 108 -16.77 0.14 12.36
N LYS A 109 -16.42 -0.88 13.16
CA LYS A 109 -17.30 -1.40 14.21
C LYS A 109 -17.32 -0.52 15.46
N GLU A 110 -16.29 0.29 15.64
CA GLU A 110 -16.11 1.19 16.79
C GLU A 110 -16.61 2.62 16.50
N ALA A 111 -16.97 2.94 15.25
CA ALA A 111 -17.45 4.24 14.78
C ALA A 111 -18.99 4.30 14.73
#